data_AF-A0A947ZAS3-F1
#
_entry.id   AF-A0A947ZAS3-F1
#
_cell.length_a   1.000
_cell.length_b   1.000
_cell.length_c   1.000
_cell.angle_alpha   90.00
_cell.angle_beta   90.00
_cell.angle_gamma   90.00
#
_symmetry.space_group_name_H-M   'P 1'
#
loop_
_entity.id
_entity.type
_entity.pdbx_description
1 polymer ?
#
loop_
_entity_poly.entity_id
_entity_poly.type
_entity_poly.pdbx_seq_one_letter_code
_entity_poly.pdbx_strand_id
1 'polypeptide(L)'
;MCVFYTACKVLIEKCSECGQAIPLDAIEPQVSCNGCGHVHALAPGLWRAVTMRSQSPTFLEAPLTAEGLDAPSAALRYSFNGMQVSARYCKVQPRCDACSALLEMDDETHADAPFTISCHSCGVESNFVPAPDWLRDITLNISHIRGGEPDTIGAARVLAVNGEEARPVSLSCPGCGSNLSISSENKRITACEYCHNEFYLPDDVWHRLHPVRKAGAVLIRNRITKESYRSSAVGWVIGTLFVAAFFFGCIALGWALGYDASKHGKMKHLYIFGGGATVLFGAPGIYVVTKMIARAVTFFKKSRKI
;
A
#
# COMPACT_ATOMS: atom_id res chain seq x y z
N MET A 1 -16.13 4.70 17.91
CA MET A 1 -15.11 4.05 17.04
C MET A 1 -14.21 5.16 16.51
N CYS A 2 -12.99 4.86 16.04
CA CYS A 2 -12.17 5.89 15.39
C CYS A 2 -12.16 5.64 13.88
N VAL A 3 -12.60 6.64 13.12
CA VAL A 3 -12.52 6.63 11.65
C VAL A 3 -11.41 7.57 11.21
N PHE A 4 -10.61 7.15 10.23
CA PHE A 4 -9.63 8.02 9.59
C PHE A 4 -9.42 7.60 8.13
N TYR A 5 -8.93 8.55 7.34
CA TYR A 5 -8.67 8.33 5.93
C TYR A 5 -7.18 8.29 5.67
N THR A 6 -6.78 7.35 4.82
CA THR A 6 -5.39 7.23 4.35
C THR A 6 -5.39 7.41 2.85
N ALA A 7 -4.65 8.40 2.34
CA ALA A 7 -4.31 8.41 0.93
C ALA A 7 -3.08 7.52 0.73
N CYS A 8 -3.18 6.61 -0.24
CA CYS A 8 -2.14 5.66 -0.59
C CYS A 8 -1.85 5.76 -2.08
N LYS A 9 -0.59 5.99 -2.44
CA LYS A 9 -0.14 5.94 -3.83
C LYS A 9 0.80 4.76 -3.99
N VAL A 10 0.42 3.81 -4.83
CA VAL A 10 1.19 2.59 -5.08
C VAL A 10 1.72 2.62 -6.51
N LEU A 11 2.98 2.26 -6.66
CA LEU A 11 3.69 2.23 -7.93
C LEU A 11 4.51 0.95 -8.01
N ILE A 12 4.21 0.11 -9.00
CA ILE A 12 5.12 -0.96 -9.41
C ILE A 12 6.23 -0.29 -10.22
N GLU A 13 7.46 -0.30 -9.72
CA GLU A 13 8.57 0.47 -10.28
C GLU A 13 8.97 -0.04 -11.67
N LYS A 14 8.79 -1.35 -11.95
CA LYS A 14 9.12 -1.99 -13.22
C LYS A 14 8.14 -3.12 -13.57
N CYS A 15 7.52 -3.03 -14.73
CA CYS A 15 6.81 -4.11 -15.41
C CYS A 15 7.78 -5.25 -15.76
N SER A 16 7.38 -6.51 -15.56
CA SER A 16 8.20 -7.68 -15.93
C SER A 16 8.46 -7.80 -17.42
N GLU A 17 7.52 -7.32 -18.26
CA GLU A 17 7.60 -7.47 -19.72
C GLU A 17 8.35 -6.32 -20.38
N CYS A 18 7.99 -5.07 -20.09
CA CYS A 18 8.54 -3.89 -20.78
C CYS A 18 9.39 -2.97 -19.91
N GLY A 19 9.54 -3.26 -18.61
CA GLY A 19 10.33 -2.46 -17.68
C GLY A 19 9.73 -1.11 -17.28
N GLN A 20 8.61 -0.67 -17.88
CA GLN A 20 7.95 0.58 -17.52
C GLN A 20 7.26 0.49 -16.16
N ALA A 21 7.18 1.61 -15.45
CA ALA A 21 6.48 1.67 -14.17
C ALA A 21 4.96 1.56 -14.37
N ILE A 22 4.27 0.86 -13.46
CA ILE A 22 2.82 0.67 -13.48
C ILE A 22 2.22 1.36 -12.26
N PRO A 23 1.60 2.54 -12.42
CA PRO A 23 0.90 3.18 -11.33
C PRO A 23 -0.39 2.41 -11.01
N LEU A 24 -0.68 2.20 -9.72
CA LEU A 24 -1.94 1.61 -9.28
C LEU A 24 -2.85 2.72 -8.77
N ASP A 25 -3.96 2.94 -9.48
CA ASP A 25 -5.00 3.92 -9.18
C ASP A 25 -6.16 3.34 -8.35
N ALA A 26 -6.15 2.03 -8.11
CA ALA A 26 -7.17 1.29 -7.37
C ALA A 26 -6.58 0.08 -6.64
N ILE A 27 -7.31 -0.46 -5.67
CA ILE A 27 -6.99 -1.73 -4.99
C ILE A 27 -7.68 -2.85 -5.76
N GLU A 28 -6.96 -3.44 -6.71
CA GLU A 28 -7.47 -4.45 -7.65
C GLU A 28 -6.61 -5.73 -7.59
N PRO A 29 -7.18 -6.93 -7.87
CA PRO A 29 -6.41 -8.18 -7.90
C PRO A 29 -5.53 -8.30 -9.14
N GLN A 30 -5.69 -7.43 -10.14
CA GLN A 30 -4.94 -7.43 -11.39
C GLN A 30 -4.72 -5.99 -11.87
N VAL A 31 -3.66 -5.75 -12.63
CA VAL A 31 -3.41 -4.45 -13.27
C VAL A 31 -2.82 -4.65 -14.67
N SER A 32 -3.27 -3.85 -15.64
CA SER A 32 -2.65 -3.83 -16.97
C SER A 32 -1.53 -2.77 -17.03
N CYS A 33 -0.40 -3.13 -17.63
CA CYS A 33 0.69 -2.20 -17.89
C CYS A 33 0.33 -1.24 -19.04
N ASN A 34 0.32 0.08 -18.78
CA ASN A 34 0.08 1.10 -19.82
C ASN A 34 1.08 1.04 -21.00
N GLY A 35 2.25 0.45 -20.79
CA GLY A 35 3.32 0.38 -21.78
C GLY A 35 3.20 -0.75 -22.79
N CYS A 36 2.83 -1.94 -22.32
CA CYS A 36 2.77 -3.16 -23.14
C CYS A 36 1.41 -3.86 -23.14
N GLY A 37 0.45 -3.40 -22.33
CA GLY A 37 -0.86 -4.02 -22.16
C GLY A 37 -0.87 -5.29 -21.31
N HIS A 38 0.30 -5.82 -20.93
CA HIS A 38 0.38 -7.06 -20.16
C HIS A 38 -0.36 -6.93 -18.83
N VAL A 39 -1.14 -7.96 -18.48
CA VAL A 39 -1.95 -8.00 -17.25
C VAL A 39 -1.16 -8.72 -16.17
N HIS A 40 -0.83 -8.01 -15.10
CA HIS A 40 -0.15 -8.55 -13.94
C HIS A 40 -1.17 -8.93 -12.86
N ALA A 41 -1.14 -10.19 -12.41
CA ALA A 41 -1.89 -10.61 -11.23
C ALA A 41 -1.19 -10.10 -9.95
N LEU A 42 -1.95 -9.40 -9.11
CA LEU A 42 -1.51 -8.83 -7.84
C LEU A 42 -2.00 -9.75 -6.71
N ALA A 43 -1.10 -10.50 -6.09
CA ALA A 43 -1.53 -11.42 -5.05
C ALA A 43 -2.02 -10.67 -3.79
N PRO A 44 -2.94 -11.27 -3.02
CA PRO A 44 -3.43 -10.68 -1.76
C PRO A 44 -2.32 -10.30 -0.77
N GLY A 45 -1.19 -11.01 -0.80
CA GLY A 45 -0.01 -10.71 0.03
C GLY A 45 0.57 -9.32 -0.22
N LEU A 46 0.55 -8.83 -1.46
CA LEU A 46 0.97 -7.47 -1.79
C LEU A 46 0.07 -6.45 -1.09
N TRP A 47 -1.24 -6.59 -1.25
CA TRP A 47 -2.21 -5.68 -0.67
C TRP A 47 -2.20 -5.72 0.86
N ARG A 48 -1.96 -6.89 1.45
CA ARG A 48 -1.73 -7.02 2.89
C ARG A 48 -0.50 -6.22 3.33
N ALA A 49 0.63 -6.35 2.63
CA ALA A 49 1.85 -5.61 2.96
C ALA A 49 1.66 -4.09 2.84
N VAL A 50 0.94 -3.65 1.81
CA VAL A 50 0.63 -2.23 1.57
C VAL A 50 -0.28 -1.68 2.67
N THR A 51 -1.40 -2.34 2.93
CA THR A 51 -2.42 -1.84 3.87
C THR A 51 -2.04 -2.02 5.34
N MET A 52 -1.20 -3.01 5.70
CA MET A 52 -0.72 -3.15 7.08
C MET A 52 0.05 -1.92 7.55
N ARG A 53 0.74 -1.20 6.65
CA ARG A 53 1.54 -0.04 7.04
C ARG A 53 0.66 1.13 7.51
N SER A 54 -0.48 1.36 6.86
CA SER A 54 -1.46 2.39 7.28
C SER A 54 -2.18 2.04 8.58
N GLN A 55 -2.04 0.82 9.07
CA GLN A 55 -2.60 0.36 10.34
C GLN A 55 -1.56 0.31 11.47
N SER A 56 -0.29 0.64 11.18
CA SER A 56 0.75 0.63 12.21
C SER A 56 0.50 1.70 13.28
N PRO A 57 0.78 1.43 14.57
CA PRO A 57 0.58 2.41 15.64
C PRO A 57 1.28 3.75 15.36
N THR A 58 2.49 3.71 14.81
CA THR A 58 3.24 4.90 14.40
C THR A 58 2.51 5.75 13.36
N PHE A 59 1.84 5.11 12.40
CA PHE A 59 1.04 5.82 11.41
C PHE A 59 -0.26 6.38 12.00
N LEU A 60 -0.91 5.65 12.91
CA LEU A 60 -2.13 6.11 13.57
C LEU A 60 -1.90 7.37 14.41
N GLU A 61 -0.74 7.45 15.06
CA GLU A 61 -0.27 8.58 15.86
C GLU A 61 0.27 9.75 15.01
N ALA A 62 0.48 9.56 13.71
CA ALA A 62 0.94 10.62 12.84
C ALA A 62 -0.10 11.74 12.75
N PRO A 63 0.34 13.02 12.71
CA PRO A 63 -0.56 14.15 12.51
C PRO A 63 -1.21 14.08 11.12
N LEU A 64 -2.39 14.68 11.00
CA LEU A 64 -3.01 14.90 9.69
C LEU A 64 -2.11 15.84 8.87
N THR A 65 -1.80 15.46 7.63
CA THR A 65 -0.99 16.30 6.75
C THR A 65 -1.90 17.13 5.85
N ALA A 66 -1.76 18.45 5.90
CA ALA A 66 -2.47 19.35 4.97
C ALA A 66 -1.92 19.23 3.54
N GLU A 67 -0.62 18.93 3.42
CA GLU A 67 0.15 18.82 2.17
C GLU A 67 -0.11 17.51 1.39
N GLY A 68 -0.93 16.60 1.93
CA GLY A 68 -1.28 15.37 1.23
C GLY A 68 -0.08 14.43 1.04
N LEU A 69 0.09 13.89 -0.17
CA LEU A 69 1.08 12.85 -0.50
C LEU A 69 2.47 13.39 -0.85
N ASP A 70 2.62 14.70 -0.99
CA ASP A 70 3.91 15.33 -1.29
C ASP A 70 4.86 15.29 -0.08
N ALA A 71 4.29 15.21 1.14
CA ALA A 71 4.99 14.97 2.40
C ALA A 71 4.44 13.71 3.09
N PRO A 72 4.80 12.50 2.62
CA PRO A 72 4.20 11.26 3.11
C PRO A 72 4.61 10.96 4.55
N SER A 73 3.65 10.58 5.39
CA SER A 73 3.89 10.16 6.77
C SER A 73 4.61 8.81 6.85
N ALA A 74 4.47 7.98 5.81
CA ALA A 74 5.19 6.72 5.70
C ALA A 74 5.46 6.35 4.23
N ALA A 75 6.51 5.59 4.01
CA ALA A 75 6.81 4.94 2.75
C ALA A 75 7.12 3.45 2.97
N LEU A 76 6.83 2.64 1.96
CA LEU A 76 7.14 1.23 1.89
C LEU A 76 7.81 0.96 0.54
N ARG A 77 8.89 0.19 0.57
CA ARG A 77 9.41 -0.51 -0.61
C ARG A 77 9.32 -2.00 -0.31
N TYR A 78 8.74 -2.74 -1.25
CA TYR A 78 8.46 -4.16 -1.09
C TYR A 78 8.71 -4.86 -2.42
N SER A 79 9.39 -6.00 -2.37
CA SER A 79 9.56 -6.83 -3.56
C SER A 79 8.52 -7.95 -3.53
N PHE A 80 7.77 -8.10 -4.62
CA PHE A 80 6.72 -9.10 -4.77
C PHE A 80 6.87 -9.79 -6.13
N ASN A 81 7.07 -11.11 -6.15
CA ASN A 81 7.28 -11.88 -7.38
C ASN A 81 8.32 -11.26 -8.33
N GLY A 82 9.44 -10.77 -7.78
CA GLY A 82 10.50 -10.10 -8.56
C GLY A 82 10.17 -8.67 -8.99
N MET A 83 8.93 -8.19 -8.83
CA MET A 83 8.57 -6.79 -9.05
C MET A 83 8.96 -5.95 -7.83
N GLN A 84 9.48 -4.75 -8.05
CA GLN A 84 9.69 -3.76 -7.00
C GLN A 84 8.45 -2.89 -6.90
N VAL A 85 7.86 -2.80 -5.71
CA VAL A 85 6.69 -1.98 -5.42
C VAL A 85 7.06 -0.92 -4.42
N SER A 86 6.72 0.32 -4.72
CA SER A 86 6.80 1.43 -3.78
C SER A 86 5.39 1.92 -3.43
N ALA A 87 5.17 2.22 -2.16
CA ALA A 87 3.93 2.78 -1.69
C ALA A 87 4.19 3.94 -0.74
N ARG A 88 3.43 5.02 -0.90
CA ARG A 88 3.48 6.21 -0.04
C ARG A 88 2.12 6.39 0.62
N TYR A 89 2.15 6.75 1.91
CA TYR A 89 0.97 6.88 2.74
C TYR A 89 0.96 8.23 3.43
N CYS A 90 -0.20 8.84 3.52
CA CYS A 90 -0.44 9.97 4.40
C CYS A 90 -1.84 9.90 5.00
N LYS A 91 -1.93 10.34 6.25
CA LYS A 91 -3.21 10.48 6.96
C LYS A 91 -3.79 11.82 6.55
N VAL A 92 -4.90 11.80 5.82
CA VAL A 92 -5.49 13.01 5.21
C VAL A 92 -6.96 13.09 5.53
N GLN A 93 -7.53 14.28 5.38
CA GLN A 93 -8.98 14.42 5.25
C GLN A 93 -9.38 14.26 3.77
N PRO A 94 -10.55 13.67 3.48
CA PRO A 94 -11.03 13.51 2.12
C PRO A 94 -11.23 14.87 1.46
N ARG A 95 -10.77 15.01 0.22
CA ARG A 95 -10.91 16.22 -0.58
C ARG A 95 -11.60 15.92 -1.91
N CYS A 96 -12.28 16.91 -2.47
CA CYS A 96 -12.88 16.83 -3.81
C CYS A 96 -11.78 16.75 -4.87
N ASP A 97 -11.91 15.85 -5.84
CA ASP A 97 -10.91 15.70 -6.92
C ASP A 97 -10.91 16.91 -7.88
N ALA A 98 -12.04 17.63 -7.99
CA ALA A 98 -12.17 18.77 -8.91
C ALA A 98 -11.64 20.07 -8.30
N CYS A 99 -12.04 20.41 -7.07
CA CYS A 99 -11.73 21.71 -6.46
C CYS A 99 -10.83 21.64 -5.21
N SER A 100 -10.42 20.44 -4.79
CA SER A 100 -9.61 20.20 -3.58
C SER A 100 -10.24 20.66 -2.25
N ALA A 101 -11.50 21.11 -2.24
CA ALA A 101 -12.24 21.44 -1.04
C ALA A 101 -12.43 20.21 -0.15
N LEU A 102 -12.56 20.43 1.17
CA LEU A 102 -12.78 19.35 2.12
C LEU A 102 -14.13 18.69 1.87
N LEU A 103 -14.19 17.36 1.96
CA LEU A 103 -15.45 16.63 1.96
C LEU A 103 -15.87 16.37 3.40
N GLU A 104 -17.07 16.82 3.75
CA GLU A 104 -17.68 16.52 5.03
C GLU A 104 -18.18 15.08 5.00
N MET A 105 -17.61 14.24 5.85
CA MET A 105 -18.03 12.85 6.01
C MET A 105 -18.74 12.73 7.35
N ASP A 106 -19.89 12.06 7.36
CA ASP A 106 -20.41 11.56 8.62
C ASP A 106 -19.61 10.30 9.04
N ASP A 107 -19.41 10.15 10.35
CA ASP A 107 -18.65 9.02 10.88
C ASP A 107 -19.51 7.76 11.05
N GLU A 108 -20.84 7.93 11.11
CA GLU A 108 -21.77 6.90 11.61
C GLU A 108 -22.56 6.17 10.51
N THR A 109 -22.76 6.73 9.31
CA THR A 109 -23.93 6.37 8.50
C THR A 109 -23.69 5.31 7.43
N HIS A 110 -22.45 4.88 7.20
CA HIS A 110 -22.13 3.95 6.11
C HIS A 110 -21.54 2.65 6.66
N ALA A 111 -22.42 1.70 6.95
CA ALA A 111 -22.04 0.42 7.54
C ALA A 111 -21.30 -0.44 6.51
N ASP A 112 -21.88 -0.74 5.34
CA ASP A 112 -21.24 -1.60 4.32
C ASP A 112 -21.76 -1.37 2.88
N ALA A 113 -22.53 -0.31 2.65
CA ALA A 113 -23.11 0.01 1.34
C ALA A 113 -22.28 1.08 0.61
N PRO A 114 -22.21 1.06 -0.73
CA PRO A 114 -21.64 2.17 -1.48
C PRO A 114 -22.40 3.46 -1.16
N PHE A 115 -21.68 4.57 -1.10
CA PHE A 115 -22.26 5.88 -0.84
C PHE A 115 -21.54 6.97 -1.62
N THR A 116 -22.24 8.08 -1.81
CA THR A 116 -21.76 9.23 -2.59
C THR A 116 -21.79 10.47 -1.72
N ILE A 117 -20.77 11.31 -1.83
CA ILE A 117 -20.69 12.61 -1.15
C ILE A 117 -20.53 13.70 -2.19
N SER A 118 -21.47 14.63 -2.23
CA SER A 118 -21.40 15.82 -3.08
C SER A 118 -20.53 16.88 -2.42
N CYS A 119 -19.57 17.43 -3.16
CA CYS A 119 -18.74 18.52 -2.66
C CYS A 119 -19.56 19.81 -2.48
N HIS A 120 -19.55 20.39 -1.28
CA HIS A 120 -20.27 21.64 -1.00
C HIS A 120 -19.81 22.83 -1.86
N SER A 121 -18.58 22.81 -2.39
CA SER A 121 -17.99 23.95 -3.12
C SER A 121 -18.27 23.92 -4.62
N CYS A 122 -18.30 22.74 -5.23
CA CYS A 122 -18.43 22.60 -6.69
C CYS A 122 -19.55 21.65 -7.14
N GLY A 123 -20.22 20.97 -6.21
CA GLY A 123 -21.28 20.01 -6.50
C GLY A 123 -20.81 18.64 -7.03
N VAL A 124 -19.52 18.49 -7.36
CA VAL A 124 -18.99 17.22 -7.89
C VAL A 124 -19.14 16.11 -6.86
N GLU A 125 -19.67 14.98 -7.31
CA GLU A 125 -19.91 13.79 -6.50
C GLU A 125 -18.64 12.94 -6.37
N SER A 126 -18.41 12.44 -5.16
CA SER A 126 -17.30 11.54 -4.82
C SER A 126 -17.88 10.22 -4.35
N ASN A 127 -17.62 9.16 -5.12
CA ASN A 127 -18.13 7.82 -4.83
C ASN A 127 -17.15 7.07 -3.91
N PHE A 128 -17.71 6.44 -2.87
CA PHE A 128 -17.02 5.52 -1.99
C PHE A 128 -17.68 4.16 -2.10
N VAL A 129 -16.89 3.14 -2.38
CA VAL A 129 -17.37 1.76 -2.45
C VAL A 129 -16.95 0.99 -1.19
N PRO A 130 -17.71 -0.03 -0.79
CA PRO A 130 -17.24 -0.94 0.26
C PRO A 130 -15.98 -1.67 -0.19
N ALA A 131 -15.08 -1.96 0.76
CA ALA A 131 -13.91 -2.78 0.48
C ALA A 131 -14.34 -4.16 -0.03
N PRO A 132 -13.75 -4.71 -1.11
CA PRO A 132 -14.14 -6.02 -1.61
C PRO A 132 -13.83 -7.13 -0.60
N ASP A 133 -14.58 -8.24 -0.65
CA ASP A 133 -14.47 -9.36 0.32
C ASP A 133 -13.03 -9.82 0.54
N TRP A 134 -12.31 -10.09 -0.54
CA TRP A 134 -10.92 -10.55 -0.48
C TRP A 134 -9.99 -9.57 0.25
N LEU A 135 -10.29 -8.27 0.22
CA LEU A 135 -9.52 -7.25 0.93
C LEU A 135 -9.90 -7.21 2.41
N ARG A 136 -11.19 -7.38 2.73
CA ARG A 136 -11.68 -7.50 4.10
C ARG A 136 -11.09 -8.73 4.81
N ASP A 137 -10.92 -9.82 4.08
CA ASP A 137 -10.31 -11.05 4.61
C ASP A 137 -8.84 -10.87 4.99
N ILE A 138 -8.11 -9.98 4.29
CA ILE A 138 -6.70 -9.68 4.60
C ILE A 138 -6.51 -8.48 5.52
N THR A 139 -7.55 -7.66 5.71
CA THR A 139 -7.51 -6.46 6.56
C THR A 139 -8.81 -6.25 7.34
N LEU A 140 -8.71 -6.22 8.67
CA LEU A 140 -9.88 -6.11 9.53
C LEU A 140 -10.48 -4.70 9.63
N ASN A 141 -9.75 -3.68 9.18
CA ASN A 141 -10.08 -2.29 9.48
C ASN A 141 -10.43 -1.45 8.24
N ILE A 142 -10.44 -2.00 7.03
CA ILE A 142 -10.79 -1.24 5.83
C ILE A 142 -12.29 -1.39 5.57
N SER A 143 -13.02 -0.27 5.62
CA SER A 143 -14.47 -0.26 5.39
C SER A 143 -14.81 0.12 3.96
N HIS A 144 -14.23 1.23 3.47
CA HIS A 144 -14.53 1.79 2.16
C HIS A 144 -13.27 2.27 1.47
N ILE A 145 -13.35 2.34 0.14
CA ILE A 145 -12.28 2.77 -0.74
C ILE A 145 -12.87 3.80 -1.71
N ARG A 146 -12.08 4.82 -2.02
CA ARG A 146 -12.32 5.75 -3.12
C ARG A 146 -11.08 5.79 -4.00
N GLY A 147 -11.26 5.64 -5.30
CA GLY A 147 -10.19 5.41 -6.27
C GLY A 147 -10.54 4.21 -7.15
N GLY A 148 -10.19 4.29 -8.43
CA GLY A 148 -10.74 3.43 -9.47
C GLY A 148 -12.12 3.91 -9.95
N GLU A 149 -12.54 3.41 -11.11
CA GLU A 149 -13.92 3.61 -11.58
C GLU A 149 -14.85 2.70 -10.77
N PRO A 150 -16.02 3.17 -10.34
CA PRO A 150 -16.94 2.38 -9.50
C PRO A 150 -17.32 1.03 -10.13
N ASP A 151 -17.37 0.96 -11.46
CA ASP A 151 -17.76 -0.25 -12.20
C ASP A 151 -16.67 -1.32 -12.28
N THR A 152 -15.44 -1.03 -11.82
CA THR A 152 -14.28 -1.90 -12.06
C THR A 152 -13.75 -2.60 -10.81
N ILE A 153 -14.42 -2.41 -9.67
CA ILE A 153 -13.95 -2.96 -8.39
C ILE A 153 -14.42 -4.40 -8.26
N GLY A 154 -13.54 -5.34 -8.63
CA GLY A 154 -13.74 -6.79 -8.50
C GLY A 154 -13.79 -7.57 -9.81
N ALA A 155 -13.96 -6.89 -10.95
CA ALA A 155 -13.81 -7.47 -12.29
C ALA A 155 -12.44 -7.09 -12.86
N ALA A 156 -11.83 -7.97 -13.68
CA ALA A 156 -10.63 -7.62 -14.42
C ALA A 156 -10.94 -6.40 -15.30
N ARG A 157 -10.35 -5.25 -14.96
CA ARG A 157 -10.59 -3.99 -15.67
C ARG A 157 -9.95 -4.07 -17.06
N VAL A 158 -10.74 -4.46 -18.05
CA VAL A 158 -10.47 -4.05 -19.43
C VAL A 158 -10.68 -2.54 -19.45
N LEU A 159 -9.66 -1.79 -19.83
CA LEU A 159 -9.74 -0.34 -19.97
C LEU A 159 -10.95 -0.01 -20.86
N ALA A 160 -12.06 0.41 -20.27
CA ALA A 160 -13.14 1.03 -21.00
C ALA A 160 -12.58 2.39 -21.43
N VAL A 161 -11.89 2.42 -22.57
CA VAL A 161 -11.53 3.69 -23.17
C VAL A 161 -12.86 4.35 -23.46
N ASN A 162 -13.12 5.53 -22.86
CA ASN A 162 -14.32 6.30 -23.15
C ASN A 162 -14.46 6.35 -24.68
N GLY A 163 -15.54 5.77 -25.21
CA GLY A 163 -15.65 5.42 -26.64
C GLY A 163 -15.54 6.61 -27.59
N GLU A 164 -15.60 7.84 -27.06
CA GLU A 164 -15.35 9.07 -27.82
C GLU A 164 -13.86 9.40 -28.03
N GLU A 165 -12.95 8.91 -27.19
CA GLU A 165 -11.52 9.24 -27.24
C GLU A 165 -10.67 8.19 -28.00
N ALA A 166 -11.10 6.93 -28.05
CA ALA A 166 -10.43 5.90 -28.88
C ALA A 166 -10.87 5.95 -30.35
N ARG A 167 -10.82 7.13 -30.98
CA ARG A 167 -11.06 7.19 -32.43
C ARG A 167 -10.00 6.36 -33.15
N PRO A 168 -10.37 5.39 -34.00
CA PRO A 168 -9.40 4.56 -34.71
C PRO A 168 -8.46 5.46 -35.52
N VAL A 169 -7.17 5.22 -35.39
CA VAL A 169 -6.14 6.00 -36.08
C VAL A 169 -5.81 5.29 -37.38
N SER A 170 -5.91 6.03 -38.49
CA SER A 170 -5.58 5.57 -39.83
C SER A 170 -4.07 5.75 -40.06
N LEU A 171 -3.33 4.66 -40.29
CA LEU A 171 -1.90 4.71 -40.60
C LEU A 171 -1.59 3.98 -41.90
N SER A 172 -0.66 4.49 -42.70
CA SER A 172 -0.16 3.77 -43.87
C SER A 172 0.84 2.70 -43.47
N CYS A 173 0.67 1.47 -43.96
CA CYS A 173 1.61 0.37 -43.74
C CYS A 173 2.98 0.73 -44.34
N PRO A 174 4.09 0.62 -43.57
CA PRO A 174 5.43 0.92 -44.08
C PRO A 174 5.91 -0.09 -45.16
N GLY A 175 5.29 -1.26 -45.25
CA GLY A 175 5.64 -2.29 -46.24
C GLY A 175 4.95 -2.10 -47.60
N CYS A 176 3.61 -2.05 -47.61
CA CYS A 176 2.82 -2.03 -48.85
C CYS A 176 2.05 -0.72 -49.09
N GLY A 177 2.09 0.24 -48.16
CA GLY A 177 1.36 1.50 -48.26
C GLY A 177 -0.15 1.40 -47.98
N SER A 178 -0.69 0.20 -47.71
CA SER A 178 -2.11 0.01 -47.40
C SER A 178 -2.53 0.81 -46.17
N ASN A 179 -3.76 1.31 -46.16
CA ASN A 179 -4.31 1.98 -44.98
C ASN A 179 -4.67 0.94 -43.90
N LEU A 180 -4.22 1.16 -42.67
CA LEU A 180 -4.43 0.32 -41.51
C LEU A 180 -5.29 1.07 -40.49
N SER A 181 -6.37 0.44 -40.04
CA SER A 181 -7.19 0.95 -38.95
C SER A 181 -6.65 0.39 -37.64
N ILE A 182 -6.04 1.23 -36.82
CA ILE A 182 -5.50 0.83 -35.52
C ILE A 182 -6.48 1.27 -34.42
N SER A 183 -6.87 0.32 -33.58
CA SER A 183 -7.76 0.50 -32.43
C SER A 183 -7.01 0.30 -31.11
N SER A 184 -7.70 0.52 -29.98
CA SER A 184 -7.16 0.25 -28.63
C SER A 184 -6.96 -1.24 -28.33
N GLU A 185 -7.50 -2.15 -29.15
CA GLU A 185 -7.33 -3.60 -28.98
C GLU A 185 -6.02 -4.10 -29.60
N ASN A 186 -5.42 -3.33 -30.51
CA ASN A 186 -4.18 -3.71 -31.17
C ASN A 186 -2.99 -3.67 -30.20
N LYS A 187 -2.11 -4.67 -30.30
CA LYS A 187 -0.84 -4.69 -29.58
C LYS A 187 0.12 -3.65 -30.16
N ARG A 188 1.14 -3.27 -29.37
CA ARG A 188 2.17 -2.31 -29.79
C ARG A 188 2.96 -2.77 -31.03
N ILE A 189 3.09 -4.08 -31.20
CA ILE A 189 3.56 -4.71 -32.44
C ILE A 189 2.32 -5.31 -33.10
N THR A 190 1.99 -4.84 -34.30
CA THR A 190 0.82 -5.30 -35.05
C THR A 190 1.23 -5.67 -36.47
N ALA A 191 0.54 -6.65 -37.05
CA ALA A 191 0.76 -7.09 -38.43
C ALA A 191 -0.18 -6.35 -39.39
N CYS A 192 0.30 -6.03 -40.59
CA CYS A 192 -0.54 -5.56 -41.68
C CYS A 192 -1.48 -6.67 -42.17
N GLU A 193 -2.78 -6.39 -42.31
CA GLU A 193 -3.74 -7.38 -42.82
C GLU A 193 -3.52 -7.75 -44.30
N TYR A 194 -2.85 -6.89 -45.06
CA TYR A 194 -2.64 -7.06 -46.50
C TYR A 194 -1.32 -7.75 -46.84
N CYS A 195 -0.20 -7.27 -46.28
CA CYS A 195 1.13 -7.81 -46.58
C CYS A 195 1.74 -8.63 -45.44
N HIS A 196 1.05 -8.75 -44.30
CA HIS A 196 1.49 -9.48 -43.10
C HIS A 196 2.82 -9.01 -42.49
N ASN A 197 3.34 -7.86 -42.92
CA ASN A 197 4.52 -7.28 -42.30
C ASN A 197 4.18 -6.79 -40.88
N GLU A 198 4.97 -7.22 -39.90
CA GLU A 198 4.89 -6.72 -38.53
C GLU A 198 5.57 -5.35 -38.43
N PHE A 199 4.95 -4.42 -37.73
CA PHE A 199 5.54 -3.11 -37.47
C PHE A 199 5.22 -2.63 -36.05
N TYR A 200 6.07 -1.75 -35.58
CA TYR A 200 5.96 -1.13 -34.27
C TYR A 200 5.14 0.14 -34.36
N LEU A 201 4.13 0.29 -33.50
CA LEU A 201 3.35 1.53 -33.41
C LEU A 201 4.20 2.64 -32.78
N PRO A 202 4.34 3.81 -33.45
CA PRO A 202 4.97 4.99 -32.87
C PRO A 202 4.35 5.37 -31.52
N ASP A 203 5.18 5.87 -30.60
CA ASP A 203 4.77 6.16 -29.22
C ASP A 203 3.63 7.17 -29.12
N ASP A 204 3.58 8.14 -30.02
CA ASP A 204 2.51 9.14 -30.09
C ASP A 204 1.16 8.53 -30.47
N VAL A 205 1.15 7.58 -31.42
CA VAL A 205 -0.06 6.83 -31.77
C VAL A 205 -0.44 5.89 -30.64
N TRP A 206 0.53 5.19 -30.06
CA TRP A 206 0.31 4.28 -28.94
C TRP A 206 -0.33 5.01 -27.75
N HIS A 207 0.23 6.15 -27.33
CA HIS A 207 -0.28 6.92 -26.20
C HIS A 207 -1.64 7.58 -26.47
N ARG A 208 -2.01 7.83 -27.73
CA ARG A 208 -3.37 8.28 -28.08
C ARG A 208 -4.39 7.15 -27.92
N LEU A 209 -4.03 5.94 -28.34
CA LEU A 209 -4.89 4.76 -28.22
C LEU A 209 -4.94 4.22 -26.78
N HIS A 210 -3.86 4.44 -26.02
CA HIS A 210 -3.63 3.91 -24.67
C HIS A 210 -3.19 5.07 -23.74
N PRO A 211 -4.12 5.97 -23.38
CA PRO A 211 -3.80 7.11 -22.53
C PRO A 211 -3.17 6.64 -21.21
N VAL A 212 -2.01 7.22 -20.89
CA VAL A 212 -1.28 6.87 -19.67
C VAL A 212 -2.10 7.30 -18.46
N ARG A 213 -2.55 6.34 -17.66
CA ARG A 213 -3.19 6.63 -16.38
C ARG A 213 -2.23 7.44 -15.51
N LYS A 214 -2.66 8.61 -15.08
CA LYS A 214 -1.96 9.35 -14.02
C LYS A 214 -2.12 8.56 -12.74
N ALA A 215 -1.02 8.42 -12.00
CA ALA A 215 -1.01 7.72 -10.72
C ALA A 215 -1.86 8.49 -9.69
N GLY A 216 -3.13 8.11 -9.58
CA GLY A 216 -4.07 8.59 -8.58
C GLY A 216 -3.75 8.04 -7.20
N ALA A 217 -4.13 8.80 -6.17
CA ALA A 217 -4.10 8.30 -4.81
C ALA A 217 -5.38 7.51 -4.54
N VAL A 218 -5.23 6.30 -4.00
CA VAL A 218 -6.36 5.56 -3.44
C VAL A 218 -6.63 6.07 -2.04
N LEU A 219 -7.85 6.51 -1.78
CA LEU A 219 -8.29 6.94 -0.47
C LEU A 219 -8.97 5.77 0.26
N ILE A 220 -8.43 5.40 1.41
CA ILE A 220 -8.84 4.24 2.20
C ILE A 220 -9.49 4.74 3.49
N ARG A 221 -10.78 4.40 3.71
CA ARG A 221 -11.50 4.67 4.95
C ARG A 221 -11.26 3.53 5.94
N ASN A 222 -10.49 3.84 6.98
CA ASN A 222 -10.13 2.88 8.02
C ASN A 222 -11.07 3.06 9.23
N ARG A 223 -11.69 1.98 9.70
CA ARG A 223 -12.48 1.91 10.93
C ARG A 223 -11.74 1.06 11.94
N ILE A 224 -11.23 1.70 13.00
CA ILE A 224 -10.58 0.99 14.11
C ILE A 224 -11.51 0.98 15.31
N THR A 225 -11.79 -0.22 15.82
CA THR A 225 -12.46 -0.39 17.10
C THR A 225 -11.45 -0.12 18.23
N LYS A 226 -11.90 0.53 19.31
CA LYS A 226 -11.04 0.76 20.50
C LYS A 226 -10.43 -0.54 21.03
N GLU A 227 -11.14 -1.65 20.82
CA GLU A 227 -10.74 -2.99 21.24
C GLU A 227 -9.60 -3.56 20.41
N SER A 228 -9.62 -3.36 19.08
CA SER A 228 -8.51 -3.73 18.19
C SER A 228 -7.23 -2.95 18.52
N TYR A 229 -7.35 -1.67 18.88
CA TYR A 229 -6.21 -0.89 19.33
C TYR A 229 -5.65 -1.42 20.67
N ARG A 230 -6.53 -1.72 21.65
CA ARG A 230 -6.11 -2.27 22.94
C ARG A 230 -5.44 -3.64 22.83
N SER A 231 -5.96 -4.55 22.00
CA SER A 231 -5.38 -5.89 21.84
C SER A 231 -3.98 -5.84 21.25
N SER A 232 -3.72 -4.93 20.31
CA SER A 232 -2.39 -4.73 19.76
C SER A 232 -1.39 -4.23 20.81
N ALA A 233 -1.77 -3.25 21.64
CA ALA A 233 -0.92 -2.72 22.70
C ALA A 233 -0.64 -3.77 23.78
N VAL A 234 -1.65 -4.55 24.17
CA VAL A 234 -1.51 -5.63 25.15
C VAL A 234 -0.61 -6.73 24.61
N GLY A 235 -0.76 -7.13 23.34
CA GLY A 235 0.08 -8.12 22.69
C GLY A 235 1.56 -7.72 22.68
N TRP A 236 1.87 -6.45 22.37
CA TRP A 236 3.23 -5.93 22.44
C TRP A 236 3.82 -5.97 23.85
N VAL A 237 3.03 -5.58 24.85
CA VAL A 237 3.46 -5.62 26.25
C VAL A 237 3.73 -7.06 26.71
N ILE A 238 2.82 -7.98 26.42
CA ILE A 238 2.97 -9.40 26.76
C ILE A 238 4.20 -9.99 26.06
N GLY A 239 4.36 -9.75 24.76
CA GLY A 239 5.53 -10.23 24.00
C GLY A 239 6.84 -9.69 24.56
N THR A 240 6.89 -8.40 24.92
CA THR A 240 8.07 -7.77 25.54
C THR A 240 8.39 -8.38 26.91
N LEU A 241 7.36 -8.63 27.73
CA LEU A 241 7.53 -9.28 29.03
C LEU A 241 8.03 -10.72 28.89
N PHE A 242 7.54 -11.47 27.90
CA PHE A 242 7.96 -12.85 27.66
C PHE A 242 9.43 -12.93 27.23
N VAL A 243 9.85 -12.05 26.32
CA VAL A 243 11.26 -11.94 25.92
C VAL A 243 12.13 -11.56 27.12
N ALA A 244 11.74 -10.57 27.91
CA ALA A 244 12.47 -10.18 29.11
C ALA A 244 12.59 -11.36 30.10
N ALA A 245 11.48 -12.05 30.39
CA ALA A 245 11.45 -13.21 31.28
C ALA A 245 12.36 -14.35 30.79
N PHE A 246 12.37 -14.62 29.48
CA PHE A 246 13.27 -15.62 28.89
C PHE A 246 14.75 -15.25 29.09
N PHE A 247 15.13 -13.99 28.81
CA PHE A 247 16.51 -13.52 29.04
C PHE A 247 16.91 -13.63 30.52
N PHE A 248 16.06 -13.18 31.45
CA PHE A 248 16.33 -13.29 32.88
C PHE A 248 16.41 -14.76 33.33
N GLY A 249 15.58 -15.63 32.77
CA GLY A 249 15.63 -17.07 33.02
C GLY A 249 16.94 -17.71 32.57
N CYS A 250 17.43 -17.39 31.36
CA CYS A 250 18.72 -17.89 30.88
C CYS A 250 19.89 -17.40 31.74
N ILE A 251 19.87 -16.14 32.20
CA ILE A 251 20.88 -15.61 33.12
C ILE A 251 20.81 -16.39 34.43
N ALA A 252 19.64 -16.51 35.06
CA ALA A 252 19.48 -17.23 36.32
C ALA A 252 19.94 -18.70 36.22
N LEU A 253 19.63 -19.37 35.11
CA LEU A 253 20.06 -20.75 34.85
C LEU A 253 21.60 -20.84 34.71
N GLY A 254 22.22 -19.91 34.00
CA GLY A 254 23.68 -19.84 33.90
C GLY A 254 24.35 -19.70 35.26
N TRP A 255 23.80 -18.85 36.13
CA TRP A 255 24.28 -18.71 37.51
C TRP A 255 24.07 -19.99 38.32
N ALA A 256 22.92 -20.65 38.19
CA ALA A 256 22.62 -21.90 38.89
C ALA A 256 23.54 -23.06 38.47
N LEU A 257 23.95 -23.10 37.20
CA LEU A 257 24.90 -24.10 36.67
C LEU A 257 26.37 -23.78 37.03
N GLY A 258 26.62 -22.79 37.87
CA GLY A 258 27.97 -22.42 38.31
C GLY A 258 28.81 -21.79 37.20
N TYR A 259 28.17 -21.18 36.19
CA TYR A 259 28.88 -20.44 35.16
C TYR A 259 29.46 -19.15 35.75
N ASP A 260 30.71 -19.23 36.19
CA ASP A 260 31.45 -18.10 36.74
C ASP A 260 32.03 -17.24 35.60
N ALA A 261 31.27 -16.21 35.20
CA ALA A 261 31.69 -15.26 34.16
C ALA A 261 33.01 -14.53 34.50
N SER A 262 33.45 -14.52 35.77
CA SER A 262 34.71 -13.89 36.17
C SER A 262 35.95 -14.69 35.75
N LYS A 263 35.83 -16.01 35.54
CA LYS A 263 36.96 -16.88 35.18
C LYS A 263 37.33 -16.83 33.70
N HIS A 264 36.45 -16.33 32.83
CA HIS A 264 36.73 -16.18 31.41
C HIS A 264 37.07 -14.73 31.08
N GLY A 265 38.33 -14.37 31.34
CA GLY A 265 38.91 -13.08 30.99
C GLY A 265 38.64 -12.71 29.53
N LYS A 266 37.91 -11.61 29.33
CA LYS A 266 37.63 -10.98 28.03
C LYS A 266 36.90 -11.91 27.04
N MET A 267 35.66 -12.28 27.33
CA MET A 267 34.70 -12.65 26.27
C MET A 267 34.43 -11.42 25.37
N LYS A 268 35.25 -11.24 24.33
CA LYS A 268 35.04 -10.17 23.33
C LYS A 268 33.85 -10.43 22.41
N HIS A 269 33.32 -11.66 22.36
CA HIS A 269 32.17 -12.00 21.52
C HIS A 269 31.29 -13.06 22.19
N LEU A 270 30.13 -12.64 22.70
CA LEU A 270 29.06 -13.55 23.09
C LEU A 270 28.27 -13.92 21.83
N TYR A 271 28.59 -15.05 21.22
CA TYR A 271 27.84 -15.60 20.08
C TYR A 271 26.64 -16.38 20.61
N ILE A 272 25.45 -15.78 20.56
CA ILE A 272 24.19 -16.48 20.82
C ILE A 272 23.88 -17.31 19.58
N PHE A 273 24.21 -18.61 19.59
CA PHE A 273 23.74 -19.57 18.61
C PHE A 273 22.29 -19.95 18.92
N GLY A 274 21.37 -19.06 18.54
CA GLY A 274 19.95 -19.36 18.39
C GLY A 274 19.60 -19.21 16.93
N GLY A 275 19.13 -20.29 16.29
CA GLY A 275 18.81 -20.29 14.86
C GLY A 275 17.93 -19.11 14.47
N GLY A 276 18.46 -18.23 13.61
CA GLY A 276 17.68 -17.34 12.76
C GLY A 276 17.79 -15.82 12.97
N ALA A 277 18.31 -15.30 14.08
CA ALA A 277 18.50 -13.85 14.22
C ALA A 277 19.63 -13.48 15.19
N THR A 278 20.82 -13.21 14.67
CA THR A 278 21.94 -12.67 15.45
C THR A 278 21.66 -11.20 15.78
N VAL A 279 21.16 -10.91 16.98
CA VAL A 279 21.04 -9.54 17.49
C VAL A 279 22.24 -9.24 18.39
N LEU A 280 23.23 -8.52 17.86
CA LEU A 280 24.37 -8.02 18.62
C LEU A 280 23.93 -6.81 19.46
N PHE A 281 23.63 -7.02 20.74
CA PHE A 281 23.46 -5.92 21.69
C PHE A 281 24.82 -5.52 22.29
N GLY A 282 25.44 -4.46 21.75
CA GLY A 282 26.49 -3.74 22.47
C GLY A 282 25.91 -2.95 23.67
N ALA A 283 26.77 -2.40 24.53
CA ALA A 283 26.37 -1.50 25.64
C ALA A 283 25.32 -0.41 25.29
N PRO A 284 25.28 0.21 24.08
CA PRO A 284 24.19 1.13 23.70
C PRO A 284 22.81 0.45 23.58
N GLY A 285 22.73 -0.86 23.39
CA GLY A 285 21.50 -1.62 23.26
C GLY A 285 20.70 -1.73 24.56
N ILE A 286 21.38 -1.91 25.70
CA ILE A 286 20.74 -1.97 27.02
C ILE A 286 20.09 -0.62 27.36
N TYR A 287 20.71 0.49 26.94
CA TYR A 287 20.19 1.84 27.13
C TYR A 287 18.90 2.10 26.35
N VAL A 288 18.77 1.56 25.12
CA VAL A 288 17.55 1.68 24.32
C VAL A 288 16.39 0.92 24.97
N VAL A 289 16.63 -0.30 25.46
CA VAL A 289 15.61 -1.12 26.12
C VAL A 289 15.13 -0.45 27.42
N THR A 290 16.04 0.05 28.26
CA THR A 290 15.65 0.77 29.49
C THR A 290 14.89 2.06 29.20
N LYS A 291 15.26 2.82 28.18
CA LYS A 291 14.54 4.04 27.76
C LYS A 291 13.16 3.73 27.17
N MET A 292 13.01 2.60 26.47
CA MET A 292 11.70 2.11 26.01
C MET A 292 10.80 1.69 27.19
N ILE A 293 11.33 0.95 28.16
CA ILE A 293 10.58 0.55 29.37
C ILE A 293 10.12 1.78 30.16
N ALA A 294 10.99 2.78 30.35
CA ALA A 294 10.64 4.02 31.05
C ALA A 294 9.52 4.82 30.34
N ARG A 295 9.52 4.85 29.00
CA ARG A 295 8.46 5.48 28.19
C ARG A 295 7.13 4.70 28.25
N ALA A 296 7.18 3.37 28.23
CA ALA A 296 5.99 2.55 28.40
C ALA A 296 5.34 2.77 29.78
N VAL A 297 6.12 2.82 30.85
CA VAL A 297 5.60 3.04 32.22
C VAL A 297 4.96 4.44 32.37
N THR A 298 5.55 5.47 31.78
CA THR A 298 4.99 6.83 31.81
C THR A 298 3.70 6.95 30.98
N PHE A 299 3.62 6.26 29.84
CA PHE A 299 2.40 6.19 29.03
C PHE A 299 1.25 5.52 29.79
N PHE A 300 1.51 4.37 30.46
CA PHE A 300 0.49 3.67 31.26
C PHE A 300 -0.02 4.48 32.47
N LYS A 301 0.83 5.34 33.07
CA LYS A 301 0.37 6.26 34.13
C LYS A 301 -0.56 7.35 33.60
N LYS A 302 -0.37 7.78 32.36
CA LYS A 302 -1.19 8.83 31.73
C LYS A 302 -2.54 8.29 31.24
N SER A 303 -2.59 7.05 30.74
CA SER A 303 -3.81 6.42 30.25
C SER A 303 -4.77 5.95 31.34
N ARG A 304 -4.34 5.82 32.60
CA ARG A 304 -5.23 5.57 33.75
C ARG A 304 -6.01 6.80 34.23
N LYS A 305 -5.71 8.00 33.72
CA LYS A 305 -6.37 9.26 34.11
C LYS A 305 -7.37 9.79 33.07
N ILE A 306 -7.66 9.00 32.03
CA ILE A 306 -8.65 9.27 30.97
C ILE A 306 -9.65 8.12 30.99
#